data_AF-A0A7V2SZA3-F1
#
_entry.id   AF-A0A7V2SZA3-F1
#
_cell.length_a   1.000
_cell.length_b   1.000
_cell.length_c   1.000
_cell.angle_alpha   90.00
_cell.angle_beta   90.00
_cell.angle_gamma   90.00
#
_symmetry.space_group_name_H-M   'P 1'
#
loop_
_entity.id
_entity.type
_entity.pdbx_description
1 polymer ?
#
loop_
_entity_poly.entity_id
_entity_poly.type
_entity_poly.pdbx_seq_one_letter_code
_entity_poly.pdbx_strand_id
1 'polypeptide(L)'
;MHLDSETKTAIAEELEDVAMELANISQLPTATEADKEQYFKSTQVESARLVNIAKRYDYKALTPVTTWAHSNVLILKADFKQLAKNHETGLFSTWIELLAATLLQQDDELSSELEASLIDSNWKSAIDKQILQQLLNSLSTDKAESTTQDDSIEQLVILPKAKPASAQKNTHESSYRLAPDDDVHPELLEAFYLETPDQVIEVAKLIRTISAGDGNKETHQSAARLAHTIKGSSAVVGLDAVASFAHKLE
;
A
#
# COMPACT_ATOMS: atom_id res chain seq x y z
N MET A 1 14.66 17.34 0.58
CA MET A 1 15.33 16.13 0.10
C MET A 1 14.28 15.40 -0.69
N HIS A 2 14.49 15.26 -1.99
CA HIS A 2 13.57 14.57 -2.89
C HIS A 2 13.73 13.07 -2.66
N LEU A 3 12.64 12.33 -2.56
CA LEU A 3 12.69 10.87 -2.46
C LEU A 3 12.96 10.31 -3.86
N ASP A 4 14.00 9.50 -4.01
CA ASP A 4 14.20 8.77 -5.25
C ASP A 4 13.10 7.71 -5.46
N SER A 5 12.99 7.18 -6.68
CA SER A 5 11.94 6.24 -7.04
C SER A 5 11.98 4.94 -6.22
N GLU A 6 13.16 4.43 -5.88
CA GLU A 6 13.31 3.19 -5.12
C GLU A 6 12.83 3.40 -3.67
N THR A 7 13.20 4.54 -3.08
CA THR A 7 12.71 4.94 -1.76
C THR A 7 11.20 5.17 -1.75
N LYS A 8 10.61 5.79 -2.79
CA LYS A 8 9.15 5.94 -2.90
C LYS A 8 8.43 4.59 -2.91
N THR A 9 8.94 3.63 -3.71
CA THR A 9 8.38 2.28 -3.77
C THR A 9 8.49 1.56 -2.43
N ALA A 10 9.65 1.58 -1.77
CA ALA A 10 9.84 0.95 -0.47
C ALA A 10 8.92 1.55 0.62
N ILE A 11 8.73 2.88 0.61
CA ILE A 11 7.77 3.53 1.51
C ILE A 11 6.34 3.08 1.20
N ALA A 12 5.94 3.07 -0.08
CA ALA A 12 4.58 2.69 -0.48
C ALA A 12 4.24 1.25 -0.03
N GLU A 13 5.15 0.29 -0.24
CA GLU A 13 4.96 -1.09 0.22
C GLU A 13 4.80 -1.18 1.75
N GLU A 14 5.66 -0.52 2.52
CA GLU A 14 5.52 -0.51 3.99
C GLU A 14 4.23 0.19 4.46
N LEU A 15 3.74 1.19 3.72
CA LEU A 15 2.47 1.87 4.02
C LEU A 15 1.27 0.98 3.72
N GLU A 16 1.27 0.26 2.60
CA GLU A 16 0.22 -0.71 2.24
C GLU A 16 0.10 -1.81 3.28
N ASP A 17 1.22 -2.37 3.74
CA ASP A 17 1.23 -3.34 4.83
C ASP A 17 0.53 -2.79 6.08
N VAL A 18 0.85 -1.55 6.49
CA VAL A 18 0.23 -0.93 7.66
C VAL A 18 -1.26 -0.66 7.46
N ALA A 19 -1.64 -0.21 6.26
CA ALA A 19 -3.04 0.04 5.93
C ALA A 19 -3.87 -1.25 6.02
N MET A 20 -3.33 -2.36 5.52
CA MET A 20 -3.98 -3.66 5.59
C MET A 20 -4.09 -4.15 7.05
N GLU A 21 -3.03 -4.04 7.85
CA GLU A 21 -3.10 -4.41 9.27
C GLU A 21 -4.13 -3.57 10.04
N LEU A 22 -4.20 -2.26 9.77
CA LEU A 22 -5.24 -1.40 10.32
C LEU A 22 -6.64 -1.83 9.87
N ALA A 23 -6.83 -2.19 8.60
CA ALA A 23 -8.10 -2.70 8.12
C ALA A 23 -8.49 -4.03 8.77
N ASN A 24 -7.52 -4.91 9.06
CA ASN A 24 -7.74 -6.20 9.73
C ASN A 24 -8.19 -6.07 11.18
N ILE A 25 -7.70 -5.04 11.88
CA ILE A 25 -8.09 -4.76 13.27
C ILE A 25 -9.61 -4.62 13.41
N SER A 26 -10.31 -4.08 12.39
CA SER A 26 -11.77 -3.96 12.37
C SER A 26 -12.52 -5.29 12.63
N GLN A 27 -11.87 -6.43 12.37
CA GLN A 27 -12.44 -7.78 12.51
C GLN A 27 -12.15 -8.43 13.87
N LEU A 28 -11.30 -7.82 14.71
CA LEU A 28 -11.01 -8.38 16.03
C LEU A 28 -12.27 -8.46 16.89
N PRO A 29 -12.44 -9.53 17.70
CA PRO A 29 -13.55 -9.62 18.63
C PRO A 29 -13.47 -8.50 19.68
N THR A 30 -14.63 -7.97 20.13
CA THR A 30 -14.69 -6.83 21.07
C THR A 30 -15.62 -7.11 22.26
N ALA A 31 -15.72 -8.37 22.69
CA ALA A 31 -16.72 -8.82 23.65
C ALA A 31 -16.40 -8.41 25.10
N THR A 32 -15.12 -8.20 25.43
CA THR A 32 -14.65 -7.90 26.78
C THR A 32 -13.82 -6.62 26.85
N GLU A 33 -13.60 -6.08 28.05
CA GLU A 33 -12.68 -4.94 28.24
C GLU A 33 -11.23 -5.28 27.89
N ALA A 34 -10.82 -6.55 28.06
CA ALA A 34 -9.50 -7.02 27.63
C ALA A 34 -9.38 -6.99 26.10
N ASP A 35 -10.44 -7.38 25.38
CA ASP A 35 -10.49 -7.32 23.93
C ASP A 35 -10.41 -5.88 23.42
N LYS A 36 -11.11 -4.94 24.06
CA LYS A 36 -11.05 -3.52 23.72
C LYS A 36 -9.66 -2.93 23.94
N GLU A 37 -8.99 -3.29 25.04
CA GLU A 37 -7.61 -2.87 25.30
C GLU A 37 -6.65 -3.45 24.25
N GLN A 38 -6.83 -4.73 23.87
CA GLN A 38 -6.02 -5.34 22.81
C GLN A 38 -6.26 -4.66 21.45
N TYR A 39 -7.51 -4.40 21.10
CA TYR A 39 -7.90 -3.69 19.88
C TYR A 39 -7.25 -2.31 19.80
N PHE A 40 -7.30 -1.55 20.90
CA PHE A 40 -6.61 -0.26 21.00
C PHE A 40 -5.09 -0.41 20.84
N LYS A 41 -4.48 -1.37 21.54
CA LYS A 41 -3.03 -1.62 21.45
C LYS A 41 -2.59 -1.96 20.04
N SER A 42 -3.31 -2.83 19.33
CA SER A 42 -3.01 -3.15 17.93
C SER A 42 -3.07 -1.87 17.07
N THR A 43 -4.09 -1.04 17.24
CA THR A 43 -4.20 0.23 16.50
C THR A 43 -3.06 1.20 16.85
N GLN A 44 -2.66 1.24 18.12
CA GLN A 44 -1.55 2.05 18.60
C GLN A 44 -0.22 1.59 17.99
N VAL A 45 0.02 0.28 17.90
CA VAL A 45 1.24 -0.30 17.32
C VAL A 45 1.35 0.08 15.85
N GLU A 46 0.29 -0.12 15.05
CA GLU A 46 0.33 0.18 13.62
C GLU A 46 0.45 1.70 13.34
N SER A 47 -0.28 2.53 14.07
CA SER A 47 -0.11 3.99 13.95
C SER A 47 1.27 4.47 14.38
N ALA A 48 1.93 3.80 15.33
CA ALA A 48 3.33 4.08 15.69
C ALA A 48 4.31 3.59 14.62
N ARG A 49 4.00 2.47 13.94
CA ARG A 49 4.78 1.95 12.81
C ARG A 49 4.85 2.97 11.67
N LEU A 50 3.75 3.68 11.35
CA LEU A 50 3.76 4.79 10.38
C LEU A 50 4.78 5.88 10.72
N VAL A 51 4.83 6.29 11.98
CA VAL A 51 5.80 7.31 12.45
C VAL A 51 7.22 6.80 12.28
N ASN A 52 7.46 5.51 12.54
CA ASN A 52 8.78 4.90 12.38
C ASN A 52 9.18 4.79 10.90
N ILE A 53 8.26 4.44 10.00
CA ILE A 53 8.49 4.44 8.54
C ILE A 53 8.93 5.83 8.09
N ALA A 54 8.13 6.86 8.41
CA ALA A 54 8.44 8.23 8.00
C ALA A 54 9.81 8.72 8.51
N LYS A 55 10.20 8.34 9.74
CA LYS A 55 11.51 8.67 10.32
C LYS A 55 12.65 7.87 9.71
N ARG A 56 12.45 6.56 9.46
CA ARG A 56 13.47 5.66 8.90
C ARG A 56 13.96 6.16 7.55
N TYR A 57 13.04 6.61 6.71
CA TYR A 57 13.34 7.12 5.37
C TYR A 57 13.63 8.63 5.33
N ASP A 58 13.75 9.30 6.49
CA ASP A 58 13.87 10.78 6.61
C ASP A 58 12.81 11.55 5.78
N TYR A 59 11.59 11.01 5.69
CA TYR A 59 10.52 11.65 4.95
C TYR A 59 9.89 12.78 5.78
N LYS A 60 10.52 13.95 5.70
CA LYS A 60 10.20 15.13 6.53
C LYS A 60 8.78 15.66 6.35
N ALA A 61 8.21 15.54 5.16
CA ALA A 61 6.84 15.98 4.89
C ALA A 61 5.79 15.01 5.47
N LEU A 62 6.11 13.72 5.56
CA LEU A 62 5.21 12.68 6.09
C LEU A 62 5.27 12.55 7.63
N THR A 63 6.43 12.84 8.23
CA THR A 63 6.64 12.68 9.67
C THR A 63 5.61 13.43 10.54
N PRO A 64 5.26 14.71 10.26
CA PRO A 64 4.27 15.43 11.06
C PRO A 64 2.84 14.88 10.87
N VAL A 65 2.51 14.40 9.67
CA VAL A 65 1.19 13.82 9.34
C VAL A 65 0.99 12.50 10.10
N THR A 66 1.97 11.60 10.05
CA THR A 66 1.91 10.32 10.79
C THR A 66 1.90 10.53 12.29
N THR A 67 2.65 11.52 12.80
CA THR A 67 2.64 11.88 14.22
C THR A 67 1.27 12.42 14.67
N TRP A 68 0.63 13.23 13.83
CA TRP A 68 -0.73 13.71 14.07
C TRP A 68 -1.76 12.57 14.06
N ALA A 69 -1.69 11.66 13.09
CA ALA A 69 -2.57 10.51 13.01
C ALA A 69 -2.42 9.58 14.23
N HIS A 70 -1.18 9.30 14.65
CA HIS A 70 -0.89 8.54 15.87
C HIS A 70 -1.46 9.23 17.12
N SER A 71 -1.32 10.55 17.24
CA SER A 71 -1.88 11.31 18.36
C SER A 71 -3.41 11.22 18.42
N ASN A 72 -4.08 11.23 17.26
CA ASN A 72 -5.52 11.00 17.18
C ASN A 72 -5.92 9.62 17.71
N VAL A 73 -5.15 8.57 17.38
CA VAL A 73 -5.36 7.23 17.96
C VAL A 73 -5.21 7.26 19.48
N LEU A 74 -4.16 7.89 20.02
CA LEU A 74 -3.94 7.95 21.47
C LEU A 74 -5.08 8.65 22.22
N ILE A 75 -5.66 9.72 21.65
CA ILE A 75 -6.81 10.45 22.24
C ILE A 75 -8.04 9.53 22.34
N LEU A 76 -8.19 8.59 21.40
CA LEU A 76 -9.33 7.67 21.36
C LEU A 76 -9.26 6.53 22.38
N LYS A 77 -8.20 6.43 23.20
CA LYS A 77 -8.09 5.40 24.24
C LYS A 77 -9.30 5.35 25.17
N ALA A 78 -9.88 6.51 25.48
CA ALA A 78 -11.06 6.61 26.35
C ALA A 78 -12.41 6.49 25.62
N ASP A 79 -12.42 6.45 24.27
CA ASP A 79 -13.61 6.47 23.44
C ASP A 79 -13.59 5.31 22.43
N PHE A 80 -13.71 4.08 22.95
CA PHE A 80 -13.68 2.86 22.15
C PHE A 80 -14.76 2.86 21.05
N LYS A 81 -15.93 3.43 21.31
CA LYS A 81 -17.02 3.49 20.33
C LYS A 81 -16.59 4.27 19.09
N GLN A 82 -15.95 5.43 19.27
CA GLN A 82 -15.43 6.18 18.14
C GLN A 82 -14.23 5.48 17.49
N LEU A 83 -13.36 4.83 18.27
CA LEU A 83 -12.24 4.04 17.73
C LEU A 83 -12.72 2.95 16.77
N ALA A 84 -13.67 2.12 17.21
CA ALA A 84 -14.26 1.05 16.40
C ALA A 84 -14.97 1.61 15.15
N LYS A 85 -15.75 2.68 15.30
CA LYS A 85 -16.39 3.36 14.16
C LYS A 85 -15.36 3.82 13.12
N ASN A 86 -14.25 4.40 13.57
CA ASN A 86 -13.21 4.90 12.67
C ASN A 86 -12.53 3.76 11.89
N HIS A 87 -12.39 2.58 12.49
CA HIS A 87 -11.95 1.36 11.79
C HIS A 87 -12.99 0.86 10.78
N GLU A 88 -14.25 0.77 11.17
CA GLU A 88 -15.35 0.33 10.29
C GLU A 88 -15.48 1.21 9.04
N THR A 89 -15.30 2.53 9.19
CA THR A 89 -15.36 3.46 8.06
C THR A 89 -14.07 3.50 7.24
N GLY A 90 -13.00 2.84 7.69
CA GLY A 90 -11.67 2.89 7.05
C GLY A 90 -10.91 4.19 7.29
N LEU A 91 -11.30 5.01 8.28
CA LEU A 91 -10.69 6.33 8.53
C LEU A 91 -9.18 6.22 8.76
N PHE A 92 -8.72 5.13 9.39
CA PHE A 92 -7.29 4.93 9.66
C PHE A 92 -6.50 4.35 8.49
N SER A 93 -7.12 3.58 7.59
CA SER A 93 -6.42 2.87 6.50
C SER A 93 -6.49 3.60 5.16
N THR A 94 -7.65 4.16 4.79
CA THR A 94 -7.89 4.70 3.43
C THR A 94 -6.89 5.77 3.02
N TRP A 95 -6.57 6.72 3.90
CA TRP A 95 -5.60 7.78 3.58
C TRP A 95 -4.18 7.23 3.37
N ILE A 96 -3.84 6.11 4.00
CA ILE A 96 -2.55 5.44 3.86
C ILE A 96 -2.47 4.74 2.51
N GLU A 97 -3.54 4.04 2.11
CA GLU A 97 -3.68 3.42 0.78
C GLU A 97 -3.56 4.47 -0.33
N LEU A 98 -4.28 5.59 -0.19
CA LEU A 98 -4.21 6.72 -1.12
C LEU A 98 -2.81 7.35 -1.17
N LEU A 99 -2.14 7.47 -0.03
CA LEU A 99 -0.77 7.98 0.04
C LEU A 99 0.22 7.03 -0.66
N ALA A 100 0.12 5.73 -0.42
CA ALA A 100 0.96 4.72 -1.08
C ALA A 100 0.75 4.74 -2.60
N ALA A 101 -0.52 4.76 -3.04
CA ALA A 101 -0.87 4.87 -4.45
C ALA A 101 -0.34 6.17 -5.07
N THR A 102 -0.43 7.32 -4.37
CA THR A 102 0.08 8.62 -4.85
C THR A 102 1.62 8.64 -4.94
N LEU A 103 2.33 7.88 -4.11
CA LEU A 103 3.78 7.75 -4.19
C LEU A 103 4.23 6.96 -5.43
N LEU A 104 3.41 6.00 -5.87
CA LEU A 104 3.67 5.16 -7.04
C LEU A 104 3.13 5.74 -8.35
N GLN A 105 2.02 6.47 -8.28
CA GLN A 105 1.26 6.97 -9.42
C GLN A 105 1.14 8.50 -9.34
N GLN A 106 1.55 9.18 -10.41
CA GLN A 106 1.43 10.65 -10.50
C GLN A 106 0.03 11.04 -11.00
N ASP A 107 -1.00 10.81 -10.17
CA ASP A 107 -2.39 11.14 -10.46
C ASP A 107 -2.91 12.30 -9.56
N ASP A 108 -3.45 13.34 -10.20
CA ASP A 108 -4.03 14.50 -9.52
C ASP A 108 -5.37 14.16 -8.84
N GLU A 109 -6.08 13.12 -9.31
CA GLU A 109 -7.33 12.66 -8.71
C GLU A 109 -7.08 12.00 -7.35
N LEU A 110 -6.07 11.12 -7.25
CA LEU A 110 -5.64 10.48 -6.00
C LEU A 110 -5.18 11.50 -4.94
N SER A 111 -4.48 12.55 -5.37
CA SER A 111 -4.03 13.61 -4.47
C SER A 111 -5.21 14.36 -3.83
N SER A 112 -6.30 14.54 -4.57
CA SER A 112 -7.52 15.21 -4.09
C SER A 112 -8.29 14.34 -3.09
N GLU A 113 -8.38 13.04 -3.36
CA GLU A 113 -8.98 12.07 -2.44
C GLU A 113 -8.17 11.91 -1.16
N LEU A 114 -6.84 11.89 -1.27
CA LEU A 114 -5.92 11.88 -0.12
C LEU A 114 -6.17 13.10 0.77
N GLU A 115 -6.23 14.30 0.18
CA GLU A 115 -6.53 15.52 0.92
C GLU A 115 -7.87 15.42 1.66
N ALA A 116 -8.93 14.98 0.97
CA ALA A 116 -10.27 14.83 1.53
C ALA A 116 -10.29 13.87 2.73
N SER A 117 -9.56 12.76 2.67
CA SER A 117 -9.47 11.78 3.75
C SER A 117 -8.74 12.31 5.00
N LEU A 118 -7.72 13.17 4.82
CA LEU A 118 -6.93 13.74 5.91
C LEU A 118 -7.65 14.90 6.62
N ILE A 119 -8.60 15.56 5.97
CA ILE A 119 -9.43 16.64 6.55
C ILE A 119 -10.80 16.16 7.05
N ASP A 120 -11.04 14.85 7.04
CA ASP A 120 -12.32 14.27 7.45
C ASP A 120 -12.73 14.70 8.88
N SER A 121 -14.00 15.09 9.04
CA SER A 121 -14.54 15.57 10.32
C SER A 121 -14.60 14.51 11.43
N ASN A 122 -14.41 13.23 11.12
CA ASN A 122 -14.37 12.12 12.09
C ASN A 122 -13.03 12.03 12.84
N TRP A 123 -11.98 12.74 12.39
CA TRP A 123 -10.75 12.91 13.17
C TRP A 123 -11.03 13.69 14.46
N LYS A 124 -10.52 13.23 15.60
CA LYS A 124 -10.74 13.89 16.90
C LYS A 124 -10.05 15.25 16.98
N SER A 125 -8.93 15.40 16.30
CA SER A 125 -8.17 16.64 16.16
C SER A 125 -7.87 16.86 14.69
N ALA A 126 -8.24 18.03 14.15
CA ALA A 126 -7.99 18.38 12.76
C ALA A 126 -6.49 18.49 12.48
N ILE A 127 -6.08 18.12 11.25
CA ILE A 127 -4.71 18.31 10.80
C ILE A 127 -4.41 19.81 10.60
N ASP A 128 -3.18 20.22 10.90
CA ASP A 128 -2.73 21.56 10.61
C ASP A 128 -2.61 21.77 9.09
N LYS A 129 -3.11 22.91 8.60
CA LYS A 129 -3.14 23.22 7.16
C LYS A 129 -1.74 23.31 6.57
N GLN A 130 -0.77 23.85 7.29
CA GLN A 130 0.60 23.97 6.80
C GLN A 130 1.26 22.60 6.69
N ILE A 131 1.01 21.71 7.67
CA ILE A 131 1.48 20.32 7.62
C ILE A 131 0.92 19.59 6.38
N LEU A 132 -0.38 19.70 6.15
CA LEU A 132 -1.04 19.05 5.01
C LEU A 132 -0.48 19.55 3.67
N GLN A 133 -0.32 20.87 3.52
CA GLN A 133 0.23 21.45 2.29
C GLN A 133 1.70 21.07 2.07
N GLN A 134 2.49 20.89 3.14
CA GLN A 134 3.86 20.39 3.01
C GLN A 134 3.89 18.96 2.46
N LEU A 135 2.97 18.09 2.89
CA LEU A 135 2.82 16.73 2.35
C LEU A 135 2.46 16.77 0.86
N LEU A 136 1.36 17.45 0.50
CA LEU A 136 0.85 17.47 -0.86
C LEU A 136 1.89 18.03 -1.85
N ASN A 137 2.56 19.13 -1.48
CA ASN A 137 3.64 19.68 -2.29
C ASN A 137 4.80 18.69 -2.48
N SER A 138 5.14 17.90 -1.44
CA SER A 138 6.20 16.89 -1.57
C SER A 138 5.85 15.80 -2.57
N LEU A 139 4.57 15.46 -2.71
CA LEU A 139 4.07 14.46 -3.65
C LEU A 139 4.05 15.03 -5.09
N SER A 140 3.74 16.31 -5.26
CA SER A 140 3.69 16.95 -6.59
C SER A 140 5.04 17.35 -7.19
N THR A 141 6.13 17.36 -6.41
CA THR A 141 7.42 17.94 -6.84
C THR A 141 8.11 17.24 -8.02
N ASP A 142 7.68 16.05 -8.46
CA ASP A 142 8.15 15.46 -9.72
C ASP A 142 7.69 16.23 -10.98
N LYS A 143 6.64 17.06 -10.89
CA LYS A 143 6.17 17.88 -12.04
C LYS A 143 7.14 18.99 -12.43
N ALA A 144 8.03 19.44 -11.53
CA ALA A 144 8.78 20.69 -11.71
C ALA A 144 10.13 20.53 -12.47
N GLU A 145 10.71 19.33 -12.53
CA GLU A 145 12.03 19.13 -13.15
C GLU A 145 12.01 18.74 -14.64
N SER A 146 10.84 18.60 -15.27
CA SER A 146 10.72 18.34 -16.71
C SER A 146 10.38 19.57 -17.57
N THR A 147 10.35 20.79 -17.01
CA THR A 147 9.98 21.98 -17.80
C THR A 147 10.96 23.13 -17.58
N THR A 148 12.20 22.98 -18.05
CA THR A 148 12.96 24.13 -18.57
C THR A 148 13.87 23.74 -19.75
N GLN A 149 13.54 24.33 -20.90
CA GLN A 149 14.41 24.69 -22.04
C GLN A 149 14.91 23.56 -22.96
N ASP A 150 14.17 23.32 -24.05
CA ASP A 150 14.72 23.54 -25.40
C ASP A 150 13.59 23.87 -26.39
N ASP A 151 13.38 25.17 -26.61
CA ASP A 151 12.69 25.68 -27.79
C ASP A 151 13.69 25.66 -28.96
N SER A 152 13.52 24.78 -29.94
CA SER A 152 13.78 25.10 -31.36
C SER A 152 13.35 24.01 -32.36
N ILE A 153 12.32 24.39 -33.12
CA ILE A 153 12.14 24.19 -34.57
C ILE A 153 11.54 22.86 -35.07
N GLU A 154 10.32 23.04 -35.59
CA GLU A 154 9.64 22.21 -36.59
C GLU A 154 10.57 21.72 -37.70
N GLN A 155 10.64 20.40 -37.90
CA GLN A 155 10.93 19.87 -39.24
C GLN A 155 10.22 18.53 -39.49
N LEU A 156 9.18 18.64 -40.31
CA LEU A 156 8.51 17.55 -41.02
C LEU A 156 9.54 16.66 -41.76
N VAL A 157 9.70 15.41 -41.35
CA VAL A 157 10.38 14.38 -42.15
C VAL A 157 9.57 13.08 -42.13
N ILE A 158 8.72 12.97 -43.15
CA ILE A 158 8.49 11.80 -44.02
C ILE A 158 8.81 10.41 -43.43
N LEU A 159 7.76 9.62 -43.21
CA LEU A 159 7.78 8.19 -42.96
C LEU A 159 8.56 7.39 -44.03
N PRO A 160 9.50 6.52 -43.66
CA PRO A 160 9.90 5.40 -44.49
C PRO A 160 9.22 4.10 -44.03
N LYS A 161 8.68 3.40 -45.04
CA LYS A 161 8.04 2.08 -45.04
C LYS A 161 8.63 1.04 -44.07
N ALA A 162 7.72 0.32 -43.43
CA ALA A 162 7.94 -0.96 -42.78
C ALA A 162 8.53 -2.03 -43.72
N LYS A 163 9.52 -2.77 -43.20
CA LYS A 163 9.89 -4.13 -43.60
C LYS A 163 10.19 -4.94 -42.32
N PRO A 164 9.94 -6.25 -42.30
CA PRO A 164 9.50 -6.98 -41.12
C PRO A 164 10.66 -7.20 -40.15
N ALA A 165 10.38 -6.91 -38.87
CA ALA A 165 11.25 -7.25 -37.76
C ALA A 165 11.50 -8.76 -37.75
N SER A 166 12.77 -9.13 -37.89
CA SER A 166 13.23 -10.46 -37.50
C SER A 166 12.90 -10.66 -36.03
N ALA A 167 12.20 -11.74 -35.71
CA ALA A 167 12.00 -12.20 -34.35
C ALA A 167 13.35 -12.52 -33.70
N GLN A 168 13.94 -11.53 -33.03
CA GLN A 168 14.96 -11.77 -32.03
C GLN A 168 14.26 -12.32 -30.79
N LYS A 169 14.54 -13.59 -30.48
CA LYS A 169 14.27 -14.17 -29.16
C LYS A 169 15.06 -13.36 -28.14
N ASN A 170 14.43 -12.35 -27.55
CA ASN A 170 14.89 -11.79 -26.29
C ASN A 170 14.55 -12.82 -25.22
N THR A 171 15.49 -13.71 -24.95
CA THR A 171 15.50 -14.45 -23.69
C THR A 171 15.89 -13.44 -22.61
N HIS A 172 14.94 -12.61 -22.17
CA HIS A 172 15.04 -12.05 -20.83
C HIS A 172 14.89 -13.26 -19.90
N GLU A 173 16.01 -13.74 -19.35
CA GLU A 173 15.93 -14.59 -18.16
C GLU A 173 15.20 -13.76 -17.11
N SER A 174 13.99 -14.20 -16.77
CA SER A 174 13.22 -13.62 -15.67
C SER A 174 14.11 -13.63 -14.43
N SER A 175 14.38 -12.45 -13.85
CA SER A 175 15.12 -12.33 -12.59
C SER A 175 14.39 -12.96 -11.41
N TYR A 176 13.10 -13.27 -11.58
CA TYR A 176 12.28 -13.87 -10.55
C TYR A 176 12.57 -15.36 -10.40
N ARG A 177 12.86 -15.78 -9.16
CA ARG A 177 13.09 -17.17 -8.79
C ARG A 177 11.77 -17.89 -8.54
N LEU A 178 11.68 -19.11 -9.08
CA LEU A 178 10.56 -20.04 -8.90
C LEU A 178 10.93 -21.26 -8.03
N ALA A 179 12.15 -21.25 -7.49
CA ALA A 179 12.63 -22.24 -6.55
C ALA A 179 12.80 -21.57 -5.18
N PRO A 180 12.46 -22.25 -4.08
CA PRO A 180 12.74 -21.75 -2.74
C PRO A 180 14.23 -21.46 -2.55
N ASP A 181 14.55 -20.63 -1.57
CA ASP A 181 15.94 -20.42 -1.17
C ASP A 181 16.54 -21.67 -0.49
N ASP A 182 17.84 -21.90 -0.70
CA ASP A 182 18.54 -23.10 -0.20
C ASP A 182 18.64 -23.12 1.34
N ASP A 183 18.50 -21.97 2.00
CA ASP A 183 18.59 -21.77 3.44
C ASP A 183 17.23 -21.63 4.14
N VAL A 184 16.12 -21.85 3.43
CA VAL A 184 14.77 -21.83 4.01
C VAL A 184 14.61 -22.97 5.02
N HIS A 185 14.08 -22.65 6.19
CA HIS A 185 13.80 -23.64 7.23
C HIS A 185 12.74 -24.65 6.73
N PRO A 186 12.98 -25.97 6.82
CA PRO A 186 12.07 -26.98 6.26
C PRO A 186 10.60 -26.86 6.71
N GLU A 187 10.38 -26.50 7.96
CA GLU A 187 9.07 -26.30 8.57
C GLU A 187 8.31 -25.11 7.96
N LEU A 188 9.01 -24.04 7.59
CA LEU A 188 8.39 -22.89 6.89
C LEU A 188 7.99 -23.28 5.46
N LEU A 189 8.84 -24.06 4.80
CA LEU A 189 8.56 -24.56 3.46
C LEU A 189 7.39 -25.58 3.47
N GLU A 190 7.31 -26.43 4.49
CA GLU A 190 6.19 -27.36 4.69
C GLU A 190 4.88 -26.62 4.95
N ALA A 191 4.90 -25.62 5.85
CA ALA A 191 3.73 -24.77 6.12
C ALA A 191 3.26 -24.06 4.85
N PHE A 192 4.20 -23.49 4.07
CA PHE A 192 3.89 -22.87 2.78
C PHE A 192 3.19 -23.84 1.82
N TYR A 193 3.74 -25.04 1.63
CA TYR A 193 3.13 -26.04 0.75
C TYR A 193 1.78 -26.57 1.24
N LEU A 194 1.51 -26.50 2.54
CA LEU A 194 0.24 -26.90 3.12
C LEU A 194 -0.83 -25.81 3.01
N GLU A 195 -0.47 -24.55 3.28
CA GLU A 195 -1.42 -23.45 3.44
C GLU A 195 -1.67 -22.65 2.15
N THR A 196 -0.61 -22.34 1.40
CA THR A 196 -0.71 -21.45 0.23
C THR A 196 -1.60 -22.00 -0.89
N PRO A 197 -1.68 -23.32 -1.18
CA PRO A 197 -2.60 -23.83 -2.20
C PRO A 197 -4.07 -23.50 -1.93
N ASP A 198 -4.53 -23.62 -0.68
CA ASP A 198 -5.90 -23.30 -0.30
C ASP A 198 -6.17 -21.79 -0.40
N GLN A 199 -5.19 -20.97 -0.01
CA GLN A 199 -5.26 -19.52 -0.19
C GLN A 199 -5.36 -19.12 -1.68
N VAL A 200 -4.57 -19.76 -2.55
CA VAL A 200 -4.61 -19.52 -4.01
C VAL A 200 -5.96 -19.91 -4.60
N ILE A 201 -6.54 -21.03 -4.15
CA ILE A 201 -7.88 -21.45 -4.59
C ILE A 201 -8.92 -20.40 -4.16
N GLU A 202 -8.83 -19.89 -2.94
CA GLU A 202 -9.79 -18.92 -2.42
C GLU A 202 -9.68 -17.56 -3.10
N VAL A 203 -8.47 -17.03 -3.28
CA VAL A 203 -8.26 -15.75 -3.98
C VAL A 203 -8.75 -15.82 -5.43
N ALA A 204 -8.54 -16.96 -6.12
CA ALA A 204 -9.04 -17.16 -7.47
C ALA A 204 -10.58 -17.14 -7.55
N LYS A 205 -11.28 -17.64 -6.53
CA LYS A 205 -12.75 -17.54 -6.45
C LYS A 205 -13.19 -16.09 -6.26
N LEU A 206 -12.55 -15.36 -5.35
CA LEU A 206 -12.88 -13.96 -5.08
C LEU A 206 -12.65 -13.08 -6.33
N ILE A 207 -11.51 -13.26 -7.00
CA ILE A 207 -11.19 -12.57 -8.27
C ILE A 207 -12.24 -12.90 -9.34
N ARG A 208 -12.69 -14.16 -9.44
CA ARG A 208 -13.75 -14.52 -10.38
C ARG A 208 -15.07 -13.81 -10.06
N THR A 209 -15.46 -13.74 -8.80
CA THR A 209 -16.66 -13.01 -8.36
C THR A 209 -16.56 -11.52 -8.70
N ILE A 210 -15.40 -10.91 -8.43
CA ILE A 210 -15.13 -9.51 -8.78
C ILE A 210 -15.22 -9.30 -10.29
N SER A 211 -14.55 -10.15 -11.08
CA SER A 211 -14.54 -10.07 -12.54
C SER A 211 -15.92 -10.30 -13.18
N ALA A 212 -16.83 -10.99 -12.49
CA ALA A 212 -18.21 -11.17 -12.94
C ALA A 212 -19.11 -9.95 -12.65
N GLY A 213 -18.60 -8.95 -11.90
CA GLY A 213 -19.36 -7.77 -11.49
C GLY A 213 -20.16 -7.95 -10.20
N ASP A 214 -19.99 -9.08 -9.50
CA ASP A 214 -20.71 -9.41 -8.25
C ASP A 214 -19.89 -9.10 -6.98
N GLY A 215 -18.74 -8.41 -7.12
CA GLY A 215 -17.88 -8.02 -6.01
C GLY A 215 -18.43 -6.81 -5.24
N ASN A 216 -18.59 -6.95 -3.92
CA ASN A 216 -18.78 -5.82 -3.02
C ASN A 216 -17.45 -5.43 -2.34
N LYS A 217 -17.44 -4.34 -1.56
CA LYS A 217 -16.24 -3.85 -0.86
C LYS A 217 -15.56 -4.96 -0.05
N GLU A 218 -16.33 -5.78 0.66
CA GLU A 218 -15.83 -6.88 1.47
C GLU A 218 -15.18 -7.99 0.63
N THR A 219 -15.71 -8.29 -0.56
CA THR A 219 -15.11 -9.24 -1.51
C THR A 219 -13.76 -8.74 -2.01
N HIS A 220 -13.69 -7.46 -2.40
CA HIS A 220 -12.43 -6.83 -2.84
C HIS A 220 -11.37 -6.84 -1.73
N GLN A 221 -11.75 -6.43 -0.51
CA GLN A 221 -10.85 -6.46 0.63
C GLN A 221 -10.41 -7.88 0.99
N SER A 222 -11.30 -8.87 0.88
CA SER A 222 -10.92 -10.27 1.12
C SER A 222 -9.93 -10.79 0.09
N ALA A 223 -10.09 -10.40 -1.18
CA ALA A 223 -9.16 -10.77 -2.24
C ALA A 223 -7.77 -10.16 -2.00
N ALA A 224 -7.71 -8.85 -1.69
CA ALA A 224 -6.47 -8.15 -1.38
C ALA A 224 -5.74 -8.79 -0.19
N ARG A 225 -6.43 -9.09 0.92
CA ARG A 225 -5.83 -9.76 2.09
C ARG A 225 -5.24 -11.14 1.77
N LEU A 226 -5.95 -11.92 0.96
CA LEU A 226 -5.48 -13.24 0.53
C LEU A 226 -4.28 -13.12 -0.39
N ALA A 227 -4.29 -12.19 -1.35
CA ALA A 227 -3.14 -11.89 -2.20
C ALA A 227 -1.91 -11.48 -1.36
N HIS A 228 -2.10 -10.60 -0.37
CA HIS A 228 -1.04 -10.20 0.55
C HIS A 228 -0.49 -11.38 1.37
N THR A 229 -1.35 -12.25 1.89
CA THR A 229 -0.92 -13.43 2.66
C THR A 229 -0.07 -14.36 1.77
N ILE A 230 -0.47 -14.53 0.51
CA ILE A 230 0.30 -15.30 -0.48
C ILE A 230 1.63 -14.60 -0.80
N LYS A 231 1.65 -13.26 -0.93
CA LYS A 231 2.87 -12.45 -1.11
C LYS A 231 3.86 -12.70 0.02
N GLY A 232 3.41 -12.50 1.28
CA GLY A 232 4.25 -12.66 2.46
C GLY A 232 4.76 -14.08 2.64
N SER A 233 3.89 -15.09 2.52
CA SER A 233 4.29 -16.50 2.63
C SER A 233 5.28 -16.91 1.52
N SER A 234 5.10 -16.40 0.29
CA SER A 234 6.01 -16.66 -0.83
C SER A 234 7.37 -15.98 -0.63
N ALA A 235 7.39 -14.75 -0.11
CA ALA A 235 8.63 -14.03 0.19
C ALA A 235 9.45 -14.73 1.28
N VAL A 236 8.79 -15.29 2.32
CA VAL A 236 9.46 -16.02 3.40
C VAL A 236 10.20 -17.26 2.91
N VAL A 237 9.71 -17.92 1.86
CA VAL A 237 10.35 -19.11 1.27
C VAL A 237 11.21 -18.80 0.04
N GLY A 238 11.43 -17.52 -0.30
CA GLY A 238 12.28 -17.12 -1.43
C GLY A 238 11.67 -17.32 -2.83
N LEU A 239 10.34 -17.44 -2.92
CA LEU A 239 9.62 -17.59 -4.20
C LEU A 239 9.26 -16.22 -4.80
N ASP A 240 10.26 -15.47 -5.22
CA ASP A 240 10.14 -14.09 -5.71
C ASP A 240 9.11 -13.93 -6.84
N ALA A 241 9.01 -14.92 -7.74
CA ALA A 241 8.05 -14.88 -8.84
C ALA A 241 6.61 -14.92 -8.34
N VAL A 242 6.34 -15.73 -7.32
CA VAL A 242 5.00 -15.87 -6.74
C VAL A 242 4.69 -14.65 -5.87
N ALA A 243 5.67 -14.17 -5.09
CA ALA A 243 5.53 -12.95 -4.30
C ALA A 243 5.22 -11.73 -5.18
N SER A 244 5.99 -11.54 -6.27
CA SER A 244 5.78 -10.45 -7.23
C SER A 244 4.44 -10.57 -7.96
N PHE A 245 4.01 -11.80 -8.29
CA PHE A 245 2.69 -12.00 -8.90
C PHE A 245 1.56 -11.67 -7.94
N ALA A 246 1.65 -12.13 -6.70
CA ALA A 246 0.67 -11.84 -5.65
C ALA A 246 0.59 -10.35 -5.33
N HIS A 247 1.74 -9.65 -5.31
CA HIS A 247 1.79 -8.20 -5.19
C HIS A 247 1.06 -7.49 -6.34
N LYS A 248 1.17 -7.95 -7.59
CA LYS A 248 0.43 -7.37 -8.72
C LYS A 248 -1.08 -7.67 -8.70
N LEU A 249 -1.49 -8.67 -7.92
CA LEU A 249 -2.90 -9.05 -7.75
C LEU A 249 -3.57 -8.29 -6.60
N GLU A 250 -2.79 -7.94 -5.57
CA GLU A 250 -3.17 -7.01 -4.50
C GLU A 250 -3.52 -5.63 -5.10
#